data_AF-A0A954LA88-F1
#
_entry.id   AF-A0A954LA88-F1
#
_cell.length_a   1.000
_cell.length_b   1.000
_cell.length_c   1.000
_cell.angle_alpha   90.00
_cell.angle_beta   90.00
_cell.angle_gamma   90.00
#
_symmetry.space_group_name_H-M   'P 1'
#
loop_
_entity.id
_entity.type
_entity.pdbx_description
1 polymer ?
#
loop_
_entity_poly.entity_id
_entity_poly.type
_entity_poly.pdbx_seq_one_letter_code
_entity_poly.pdbx_strand_id
1 'polypeptide(L)'
;MADDSIVLRCRWLSTFLWLFGVVPFGVTTSFLRADDQAARSVIFAEQHVTDSVLSIHERMRKLPAELRYEQLIAWVLPGPKHEGFRLQVDFGVTQPAPPADEHPLPAGQRVANGGMVVSPALDLVDAAVQCDRLEDLRHRVEQIDRQSPQRAAMLTLIHLARKDSEAALAALEQCLEVAVISVSDAPADWEWLLAVRGRQCPELHERLANLLGAHLSWLLPEFARSMPRQHLAAILLDLQQQQAEAGGATSLDSATSMNQWDAVSRMTAATRGRGEPNPWWLWKPGSVSSMASHNEDYLYFNTPLRGDYEVECDVSGFNGRDGHLMVAGRWVSALSNHTDFDIGTFAGRTTRFPLDPPLTITREWNHYRTVVRNGTVTTWFNGRLLHQEQITSDSDPWLAIRSN
;
A
#
# COMPACT_ATOMS: atom_id res chain seq x y z
N MET A 1 -43.20 -42.81 10.06
CA MET A 1 -44.50 -42.27 10.50
C MET A 1 -44.20 -41.53 11.79
N ALA A 2 -44.39 -40.20 11.79
CA ALA A 2 -44.29 -39.22 12.89
C ALA A 2 -42.97 -39.21 13.68
N ASP A 3 -42.06 -38.25 13.53
CA ASP A 3 -42.20 -36.78 13.70
C ASP A 3 -42.62 -36.42 15.13
N ASP A 4 -41.69 -35.80 15.86
CA ASP A 4 -41.97 -34.68 16.76
C ASP A 4 -40.66 -33.96 17.14
N SER A 5 -40.49 -32.81 16.50
CA SER A 5 -39.56 -31.72 16.80
C SER A 5 -39.81 -31.02 18.15
N ILE A 6 -38.81 -30.31 18.70
CA ILE A 6 -38.84 -28.85 19.05
C ILE A 6 -37.65 -28.39 19.94
N VAL A 7 -36.83 -27.48 19.37
CA VAL A 7 -36.37 -26.14 19.84
C VAL A 7 -35.35 -25.94 21.02
N LEU A 8 -34.17 -25.44 20.61
CA LEU A 8 -33.26 -24.35 21.10
C LEU A 8 -33.10 -24.02 22.60
N ARG A 9 -31.83 -23.76 23.00
CA ARG A 9 -31.40 -22.50 23.67
C ARG A 9 -29.87 -22.27 23.64
N CYS A 10 -29.46 -21.15 23.03
CA CYS A 10 -28.16 -20.52 23.20
C CYS A 10 -27.97 -19.97 24.63
N ARG A 11 -26.71 -19.85 25.07
CA ARG A 11 -26.29 -18.78 26.00
C ARG A 11 -24.87 -18.31 25.70
N TRP A 12 -24.81 -17.09 25.18
CA TRP A 12 -23.66 -16.18 25.22
C TRP A 12 -23.45 -15.69 26.66
N LEU A 13 -22.21 -15.37 27.01
CA LEU A 13 -21.88 -14.54 28.17
C LEU A 13 -21.10 -13.32 27.67
N SER A 14 -21.86 -12.27 27.41
CA SER A 14 -21.38 -10.90 27.20
C SER A 14 -21.36 -10.22 28.57
N THR A 15 -20.21 -9.68 28.97
CA THR A 15 -20.18 -8.70 30.08
C THR A 15 -19.94 -7.33 29.47
N PHE A 16 -21.03 -6.59 29.30
CA PHE A 16 -21.04 -5.15 29.09
C PHE A 16 -20.97 -4.47 30.47
N LEU A 17 -20.05 -3.53 30.65
CA LEU A 17 -20.16 -2.50 31.67
C LEU A 17 -20.26 -1.15 30.95
N TRP A 18 -21.46 -0.58 30.95
CA TRP A 18 -21.71 0.82 30.66
C TRP A 18 -21.61 1.60 31.98
N LEU A 19 -20.75 2.62 32.02
CA LEU A 19 -20.92 3.74 32.94
C LEU A 19 -20.89 5.02 32.12
N PHE A 20 -22.04 5.70 32.15
CA PHE A 20 -22.24 7.03 31.60
C PHE A 20 -21.39 8.05 32.36
N GLY A 21 -20.61 8.83 31.62
CA GLY A 21 -20.04 10.09 32.05
C GLY A 21 -20.06 11.04 30.87
N VAL A 22 -21.12 11.83 30.74
CA VAL A 22 -21.19 12.93 29.77
C VAL A 22 -20.21 14.00 30.25
N VAL A 23 -19.08 14.14 29.55
CA VAL A 23 -18.23 15.33 29.64
C VAL A 23 -18.42 16.10 28.33
N PRO A 24 -18.82 17.38 28.38
CA PRO A 24 -18.87 18.18 27.17
C PRO A 24 -17.43 18.42 26.71
N PHE A 25 -17.04 17.84 25.58
CA PHE A 25 -15.84 18.27 24.86
C PHE A 25 -16.13 19.66 24.29
N GLY A 26 -15.83 20.68 25.09
CA GLY A 26 -15.53 22.00 24.55
C GLY A 26 -14.31 21.88 23.66
N VAL A 27 -14.43 22.35 22.42
CA VAL A 27 -13.28 22.61 21.55
C VAL A 27 -12.48 23.72 22.22
N THR A 28 -11.50 23.35 23.05
CA THR A 28 -10.48 24.27 23.53
C THR A 28 -9.43 24.40 22.44
N THR A 29 -9.53 25.47 21.65
CA THR A 29 -8.37 26.00 20.93
C THR A 29 -7.32 26.39 21.97
N SER A 30 -6.38 25.49 22.24
CA SER A 30 -5.28 25.74 23.15
C SER A 30 -4.27 26.66 22.47
N PHE A 31 -4.31 27.95 22.83
CA PHE A 31 -3.25 28.88 22.51
C PHE A 31 -2.06 28.60 23.44
N LEU A 32 -1.26 27.57 23.13
CA LEU A 32 0.01 27.33 23.80
C LEU A 32 1.02 28.42 23.42
N ARG A 33 1.79 28.88 24.40
CA ARG A 33 2.90 29.82 24.18
C ARG A 33 4.00 29.12 23.38
N ALA A 34 4.76 29.88 22.58
CA ALA A 34 5.82 29.35 21.72
C ALA A 34 6.86 28.50 22.49
N ASP A 35 7.15 28.86 23.74
CA ASP A 35 8.11 28.18 24.60
C ASP A 35 7.67 26.75 24.97
N ASP A 36 6.37 26.52 25.18
CA ASP A 36 5.83 25.19 25.50
C ASP A 36 5.90 24.24 24.29
N GLN A 37 5.82 24.80 23.08
CA GLN A 37 5.88 24.02 21.84
C GLN A 37 7.32 23.58 21.53
N ALA A 38 8.30 24.44 21.76
CA ALA A 38 9.72 24.10 21.63
C ALA A 38 10.14 23.03 22.66
N ALA A 39 9.74 23.18 23.93
CA ALA A 39 10.04 22.19 24.97
C ALA A 39 9.44 20.80 24.66
N ARG A 40 8.21 20.75 24.13
CA ARG A 40 7.58 19.47 23.72
C ARG A 40 8.29 18.81 22.55
N SER A 41 8.79 19.59 21.59
CA SER A 41 9.55 19.06 20.44
C SER A 41 10.80 18.30 20.90
N VAL A 42 11.49 18.83 21.91
CA VAL A 42 12.69 18.23 22.50
C VAL A 42 12.36 16.96 23.31
N ILE A 43 11.28 16.98 24.09
CA ILE A 43 10.92 15.87 24.99
C ILE A 43 10.36 14.65 24.25
N PHE A 44 9.54 14.86 23.21
CA PHE A 44 8.82 13.78 22.52
C PHE A 44 9.40 13.41 21.15
N ALA A 45 10.60 13.92 20.82
CA ALA A 45 11.32 13.62 19.58
C ALA A 45 10.47 13.73 18.31
N GLU A 46 9.65 14.79 18.21
CA GLU A 46 8.69 15.07 17.10
C GLU A 46 7.68 13.96 16.72
N GLN A 47 7.78 12.75 17.28
CA GLN A 47 6.89 11.60 17.00
C GLN A 47 5.47 11.77 17.57
N HIS A 48 5.25 12.81 18.38
CA HIS A 48 3.97 13.16 18.99
C HIS A 48 3.58 14.62 18.73
N VAL A 49 3.81 15.14 17.53
CA VAL A 49 3.08 16.33 17.08
C VAL A 49 1.59 16.02 17.27
N THR A 50 0.88 16.90 17.99
CA THR A 50 -0.51 16.65 18.43
C THR A 50 -1.50 16.46 17.26
N ASP A 51 -1.08 16.87 16.06
CA ASP A 51 -1.78 16.72 14.80
C ASP A 51 -1.00 15.70 13.93
N SER A 52 -1.67 14.64 13.45
CA SER A 52 -1.06 13.75 12.44
C SER A 52 -0.76 14.51 11.16
N VAL A 53 0.25 14.09 10.40
CA VAL A 53 0.60 14.64 9.08
C VAL A 53 -0.65 14.75 8.20
N LEU A 54 -1.48 13.71 8.18
CA LEU A 54 -2.76 13.70 7.47
C LEU A 54 -3.71 14.82 7.94
N SER A 55 -3.86 15.04 9.24
CA SER A 55 -4.73 16.11 9.77
C SER A 55 -4.24 17.51 9.40
N ILE A 56 -2.91 17.71 9.32
CA ILE A 56 -2.33 18.97 8.85
C ILE A 56 -2.60 19.13 7.36
N HIS A 57 -2.33 18.10 6.56
CA HIS A 57 -2.63 18.09 5.13
C HIS A 57 -4.11 18.46 4.85
N GLU A 58 -5.05 17.81 5.52
CA GLU A 58 -6.49 18.09 5.38
C GLU A 58 -6.87 19.51 5.81
N ARG A 59 -6.25 20.03 6.87
CA ARG A 59 -6.47 21.41 7.32
C ARG A 59 -5.94 22.42 6.31
N MET A 60 -4.72 22.20 5.81
CA MET A 60 -4.05 23.11 4.88
C MET A 60 -4.75 23.19 3.53
N ARG A 61 -5.27 22.06 3.02
CA ARG A 61 -6.05 22.03 1.77
C ARG A 61 -7.29 22.92 1.78
N LYS A 62 -7.87 23.19 2.95
CA LYS A 62 -9.06 24.05 3.10
C LYS A 62 -8.74 25.55 3.10
N LEU A 63 -7.47 25.92 3.17
CA LEU A 63 -7.03 27.32 3.18
C LEU A 63 -6.79 27.84 1.76
N PRO A 64 -6.98 29.15 1.51
CA PRO A 64 -6.48 29.80 0.29
C PRO A 64 -4.97 29.63 0.14
N ALA A 65 -4.47 29.62 -1.10
CA ALA A 65 -3.10 29.26 -1.42
C ALA A 65 -2.05 30.12 -0.67
N GLU A 66 -2.28 31.42 -0.56
CA GLU A 66 -1.36 32.35 0.09
C GLU A 66 -1.28 32.12 1.61
N LEU A 67 -2.43 31.95 2.25
CA LEU A 67 -2.49 31.65 3.69
C LEU A 67 -1.93 30.25 3.98
N ARG A 68 -2.20 29.29 3.08
CA ARG A 68 -1.65 27.94 3.14
C ARG A 68 -0.13 27.97 3.08
N TYR A 69 0.45 28.71 2.13
CA TYR A 69 1.90 28.87 1.98
C TYR A 69 2.54 29.42 3.27
N GLU A 70 2.01 30.51 3.83
CA GLU A 70 2.57 31.11 5.05
C GLU A 70 2.50 30.16 6.26
N GLN A 71 1.40 29.44 6.43
CA GLN A 71 1.27 28.46 7.52
C GLN A 71 2.20 27.25 7.32
N LEU A 72 2.35 26.79 6.08
CA LEU A 72 3.22 25.67 5.75
C LEU A 72 4.70 26.04 5.88
N ILE A 73 5.11 27.27 5.55
CA ILE A 73 6.48 27.74 5.84
C ILE A 73 6.80 27.60 7.31
N ALA A 74 5.93 28.13 8.18
CA ALA A 74 6.15 28.10 9.62
C ALA A 74 6.14 26.68 10.21
N TRP A 75 5.52 25.73 9.50
CA TRP A 75 5.46 24.33 9.90
C TRP A 75 6.63 23.49 9.36
N VAL A 76 6.95 23.60 8.06
CA VAL A 76 7.94 22.76 7.37
C VAL A 76 9.37 23.23 7.62
N LEU A 77 9.62 24.54 7.52
CA LEU A 77 10.97 25.09 7.61
C LEU A 77 11.40 25.27 9.07
N PRO A 78 12.69 25.05 9.39
CA PRO A 78 13.26 25.37 10.70
C PRO A 78 12.91 26.78 11.17
N GLY A 79 12.63 26.94 12.45
CA GLY A 79 12.29 28.24 13.02
C GLY A 79 12.19 28.22 14.55
N PRO A 80 11.58 29.25 15.17
CA PRO A 80 11.51 29.36 16.62
C PRO A 80 10.78 28.20 17.32
N LYS A 81 9.97 27.43 16.58
CA LYS A 81 9.15 26.33 17.11
C LYS A 81 9.81 24.96 16.99
N HIS A 82 10.80 24.80 16.11
CA HIS A 82 11.50 23.54 15.85
C HIS A 82 12.78 23.77 15.03
N GLU A 83 13.80 22.97 15.27
CA GLU A 83 15.16 23.20 14.74
C GLU A 83 15.42 22.55 13.38
N GLY A 84 14.53 21.67 12.92
CA GLY A 84 14.74 20.80 11.76
C GLY A 84 13.76 21.07 10.62
N PHE A 85 13.96 20.41 9.49
CA PHE A 85 12.94 20.35 8.46
C PHE A 85 11.92 19.28 8.83
N ARG A 86 10.64 19.62 8.74
CA ARG A 86 9.54 18.68 8.93
C ARG A 86 9.09 18.12 7.60
N LEU A 87 9.67 16.97 7.25
CA LEU A 87 9.41 16.26 5.99
C LEU A 87 8.55 15.02 6.17
N GLN A 88 7.88 14.86 7.33
CA GLN A 88 7.15 13.66 7.67
C GLN A 88 6.14 13.28 6.58
N VAL A 89 6.01 11.96 6.34
CA VAL A 89 5.07 11.40 5.38
C VAL A 89 3.96 10.64 6.08
N ASP A 90 2.80 10.61 5.44
CA ASP A 90 1.66 9.77 5.78
C ASP A 90 0.96 9.37 4.49
N PHE A 91 -0.12 8.60 4.58
CA PHE A 91 -0.78 8.02 3.42
C PHE A 91 -2.26 8.41 3.43
N GLY A 92 -2.71 9.02 2.34
CA GLY A 92 -4.11 9.37 2.15
C GLY A 92 -4.99 8.12 2.02
N VAL A 93 -6.28 8.27 2.31
CA VAL A 93 -7.27 7.19 2.16
C VAL A 93 -7.32 6.71 0.70
N THR A 94 -7.39 5.39 0.49
CA THR A 94 -7.57 4.79 -0.84
C THR A 94 -9.04 4.71 -1.20
N GLN A 95 -9.40 5.13 -2.41
CA GLN A 95 -10.77 5.26 -2.90
C GLN A 95 -11.69 6.00 -1.91
N PRO A 96 -11.35 7.26 -1.56
CA PRO A 96 -12.16 8.05 -0.65
C PRO A 96 -13.58 8.22 -1.21
N ALA A 97 -14.59 8.08 -0.36
CA ALA A 97 -15.96 8.37 -0.78
C ALA A 97 -16.12 9.89 -1.00
N PRO A 98 -16.95 10.33 -1.97
CA PRO A 98 -17.33 11.74 -2.09
C PRO A 98 -17.89 12.26 -0.75
N PRO A 99 -17.56 13.48 -0.31
CA PRO A 99 -16.89 14.57 -1.06
C PRO A 99 -15.36 14.60 -0.91
N ALA A 100 -14.72 13.62 -0.26
CA ALA A 100 -13.26 13.62 -0.09
C ALA A 100 -12.51 13.37 -1.41
N ASP A 101 -13.21 12.90 -2.44
CA ASP A 101 -12.74 12.79 -3.82
C ASP A 101 -13.13 14.04 -4.61
N GLU A 102 -12.20 15.01 -4.74
CA GLU A 102 -12.42 16.26 -5.48
C GLU A 102 -12.26 16.10 -7.00
N HIS A 103 -11.83 14.93 -7.48
CA HIS A 103 -11.70 14.65 -8.91
C HIS A 103 -12.90 13.82 -9.39
N PRO A 104 -13.79 14.39 -10.23
CA PRO A 104 -14.87 13.60 -10.81
C PRO A 104 -14.27 12.45 -11.63
N LEU A 105 -14.54 11.22 -11.18
CA LEU A 105 -14.12 10.02 -11.90
C LEU A 105 -14.75 10.01 -13.30
N PRO A 106 -13.99 9.70 -14.37
CA PRO A 106 -14.56 9.52 -15.70
C PRO A 106 -15.71 8.51 -15.65
N ALA A 107 -16.85 8.86 -16.25
CA ALA A 107 -18.02 7.98 -16.27
C ALA A 107 -17.66 6.62 -16.90
N GLY A 108 -17.92 5.54 -16.17
CA GLY A 108 -17.66 4.16 -16.63
C GLY A 108 -16.27 3.60 -16.31
N GLN A 109 -15.35 4.38 -15.73
CA GLN A 109 -14.07 3.86 -15.23
C GLN A 109 -13.97 3.98 -13.72
N ARG A 110 -13.76 2.85 -13.04
CA ARG A 110 -13.28 2.85 -11.65
C ARG A 110 -11.79 3.17 -11.69
N VAL A 111 -11.45 4.46 -11.71
CA VAL A 111 -10.05 4.87 -11.51
C VAL A 111 -9.73 4.67 -10.03
N ALA A 112 -8.77 3.81 -9.75
CA ALA A 112 -8.33 3.60 -8.39
C ALA A 112 -7.52 4.82 -7.95
N ASN A 113 -8.12 5.66 -7.11
CA ASN A 113 -7.55 6.90 -6.58
C ASN A 113 -7.22 6.76 -5.09
N GLY A 114 -6.42 7.68 -4.55
CA GLY A 114 -6.05 7.67 -3.13
C GLY A 114 -4.89 6.72 -2.80
N GLY A 115 -4.64 6.49 -1.51
CA GLY A 115 -3.43 5.79 -1.05
C GLY A 115 -2.16 6.62 -1.25
N MET A 116 -2.27 7.87 -1.70
CA MET A 116 -1.12 8.67 -2.08
C MET A 116 -0.31 9.07 -0.85
N VAL A 117 1.01 9.11 -0.99
CA VAL A 117 1.88 9.74 0.00
C VAL A 117 1.49 11.22 0.12
N VAL A 118 1.20 11.65 1.34
CA VAL A 118 0.90 13.04 1.69
C VAL A 118 1.98 13.59 2.60
N SER A 119 2.30 14.86 2.43
CA SER A 119 3.23 15.57 3.30
C SER A 119 3.03 17.08 3.19
N PRO A 120 3.04 17.81 4.32
CA PRO A 120 3.02 19.28 4.31
C PRO A 120 4.19 19.88 3.52
N ALA A 121 5.31 19.17 3.36
CA ALA A 121 6.41 19.63 2.51
C ALA A 121 6.05 19.63 1.02
N LEU A 122 5.30 18.62 0.55
CA LEU A 122 4.75 18.62 -0.81
C LEU A 122 3.69 19.71 -0.96
N ASP A 123 2.80 19.84 0.02
CA ASP A 123 1.79 20.91 0.04
C ASP A 123 2.43 22.30 -0.01
N LEU A 124 3.60 22.49 0.63
CA LEU A 124 4.31 23.75 0.65
C LEU A 124 4.85 24.10 -0.74
N VAL A 125 5.48 23.14 -1.41
CA VAL A 125 5.99 23.31 -2.77
C VAL A 125 4.84 23.61 -3.74
N ASP A 126 3.74 22.87 -3.64
CA ASP A 126 2.57 23.09 -4.50
C ASP A 126 1.89 24.46 -4.22
N ALA A 127 1.80 24.88 -2.96
CA ALA A 127 1.31 26.22 -2.60
C ALA A 127 2.25 27.33 -3.11
N ALA A 128 3.57 27.10 -3.07
CA ALA A 128 4.55 28.03 -3.60
C ALA A 128 4.42 28.20 -5.12
N VAL A 129 4.18 27.11 -5.85
CA VAL A 129 3.88 27.16 -7.30
C VAL A 129 2.59 27.95 -7.55
N GLN A 130 1.51 27.66 -6.81
CA GLN A 130 0.22 28.34 -6.99
C GLN A 130 0.28 29.85 -6.73
N CYS A 131 1.14 30.29 -5.81
CA CYS A 131 1.28 31.70 -5.44
C CYS A 131 2.41 32.42 -6.20
N ASP A 132 3.11 31.77 -7.14
CA ASP A 132 4.32 32.29 -7.80
C ASP A 132 5.44 32.70 -6.81
N ARG A 133 5.64 31.89 -5.77
CA ARG A 133 6.61 32.13 -4.68
C ARG A 133 7.67 31.03 -4.56
N LEU A 134 7.86 30.24 -5.61
CA LEU A 134 8.81 29.13 -5.60
C LEU A 134 10.27 29.60 -5.42
N GLU A 135 10.64 30.75 -5.99
CA GLU A 135 11.97 31.35 -5.78
C GLU A 135 12.17 31.92 -4.37
N ASP A 136 11.14 32.52 -3.76
CA ASP A 136 11.17 32.95 -2.35
C ASP A 136 11.40 31.73 -1.44
N LEU A 137 10.68 30.63 -1.69
CA LEU A 137 10.86 29.38 -0.95
C LEU A 137 12.29 28.83 -1.13
N ARG A 138 12.80 28.79 -2.37
CA ARG A 138 14.18 28.36 -2.65
C ARG A 138 15.19 29.17 -1.83
N HIS A 139 15.11 30.49 -1.90
CA HIS A 139 16.04 31.37 -1.19
C HIS A 139 15.99 31.17 0.33
N ARG A 140 14.80 30.96 0.90
CA ARG A 140 14.66 30.66 2.33
C ARG A 140 15.34 29.35 2.71
N VAL A 141 15.17 28.31 1.90
CA VAL A 141 15.84 27.01 2.13
C VAL A 141 17.35 27.14 1.99
N GLU A 142 17.83 27.92 1.03
CA GLU A 142 19.25 28.16 0.81
C GLU A 142 19.92 28.87 1.98
N GLN A 143 19.23 29.85 2.60
CA GLN A 143 19.73 30.63 3.73
C GLN A 143 19.85 29.84 5.03
N ILE A 144 19.31 28.62 5.10
CA ILE A 144 19.48 27.74 6.25
C ILE A 144 20.88 27.14 6.19
N ASP A 145 21.74 27.57 7.13
CA ASP A 145 23.18 27.25 7.17
C ASP A 145 23.46 25.76 7.50
N ARG A 146 22.48 25.08 8.10
CA ARG A 146 22.60 23.67 8.47
C ARG A 146 22.57 22.77 7.23
N GLN A 147 23.70 22.17 6.89
CA GLN A 147 23.76 21.08 5.92
C GLN A 147 23.09 19.83 6.49
N SER A 148 22.08 19.32 5.79
CA SER A 148 21.38 18.10 6.15
C SER A 148 20.74 17.49 4.89
N PRO A 149 20.49 16.16 4.86
CA PRO A 149 19.79 15.54 3.74
C PRO A 149 18.40 16.14 3.55
N GLN A 150 17.71 16.55 4.62
CA GLN A 150 16.39 17.18 4.52
C GLN A 150 16.43 18.54 3.78
N ARG A 151 17.47 19.34 3.99
CA ARG A 151 17.66 20.61 3.25
C ARG A 151 17.85 20.33 1.76
N ALA A 152 18.74 19.40 1.43
CA ALA A 152 19.01 18.99 0.06
C ALA A 152 17.76 18.41 -0.61
N ALA A 153 17.03 17.53 0.08
CA ALA A 153 15.76 16.99 -0.40
C ALA A 153 14.72 18.08 -0.68
N MET A 154 14.59 19.08 0.20
CA MET A 154 13.69 20.21 -0.04
C MET A 154 14.09 21.00 -1.30
N LEU A 155 15.39 21.23 -1.53
CA LEU A 155 15.88 21.86 -2.76
C LEU A 155 15.58 20.99 -3.99
N THR A 156 15.78 19.68 -3.93
CA THR A 156 15.41 18.77 -5.02
C THR A 156 13.93 18.87 -5.36
N LEU A 157 13.02 18.89 -4.36
CA LEU A 157 11.58 19.04 -4.58
C LEU A 157 11.24 20.37 -5.26
N ILE A 158 11.92 21.47 -4.88
CA ILE A 158 11.75 22.79 -5.49
C ILE A 158 12.24 22.78 -6.95
N HIS A 159 13.39 22.20 -7.23
CA HIS A 159 13.91 22.09 -8.60
C HIS A 159 13.04 21.20 -9.49
N LEU A 160 12.50 20.11 -8.95
CA LEU A 160 11.49 19.28 -9.64
C LEU A 160 10.24 20.10 -9.99
N ALA A 161 9.74 20.92 -9.07
CA ALA A 161 8.60 21.80 -9.33
C ALA A 161 8.89 22.88 -10.39
N ARG A 162 10.15 23.32 -10.50
CA ARG A 162 10.65 24.21 -11.57
C ARG A 162 10.85 23.50 -12.91
N LYS A 163 10.76 22.17 -12.96
CA LYS A 163 11.13 21.34 -14.11
C LYS A 163 12.61 21.51 -14.53
N ASP A 164 13.47 21.75 -13.54
CA ASP A 164 14.91 21.89 -13.70
C ASP A 164 15.58 20.57 -13.30
N SER A 165 15.61 19.61 -14.23
CA SER A 165 16.05 18.24 -13.96
C SER A 165 17.54 18.16 -13.59
N GLU A 166 18.38 18.99 -14.20
CA GLU A 166 19.81 19.08 -13.89
C GLU A 166 20.04 19.56 -12.45
N ALA A 167 19.40 20.66 -12.05
CA ALA A 167 19.51 21.16 -10.68
C ALA A 167 18.88 20.20 -9.65
N ALA A 168 17.77 19.54 -10.01
CA ALA A 168 17.14 18.53 -9.16
C ALA A 168 18.08 17.34 -8.92
N LEU A 169 18.73 16.85 -9.97
CA LEU A 169 19.70 15.76 -9.88
C LEU A 169 20.91 16.18 -9.03
N ALA A 170 21.46 17.37 -9.25
CA ALA A 170 22.57 17.88 -8.46
C ALA A 170 22.23 18.00 -6.96
N ALA A 171 21.03 18.48 -6.62
CA ALA A 171 20.55 18.55 -5.25
C ALA A 171 20.29 17.15 -4.65
N LEU A 172 19.82 16.19 -5.46
CA LEU A 172 19.66 14.80 -5.03
C LEU A 172 21.01 14.18 -4.69
N GLU A 173 22.04 14.37 -5.52
CA GLU A 173 23.39 13.87 -5.25
C GLU A 173 23.95 14.48 -3.95
N GLN A 174 23.77 15.78 -3.72
CA GLN A 174 24.14 16.41 -2.43
C GLN A 174 23.39 15.78 -1.25
N CYS A 175 22.13 15.40 -1.44
CA CYS A 175 21.37 14.69 -0.42
C CYS A 175 22.00 13.34 -0.09
N LEU A 176 22.40 12.57 -1.11
CA LEU A 176 23.03 11.26 -0.97
C LEU A 176 24.44 11.35 -0.36
N GLU A 177 25.20 12.42 -0.62
CA GLU A 177 26.53 12.65 -0.04
C GLU A 177 26.49 12.87 1.48
N VAL A 178 25.43 13.52 1.98
CA VAL A 178 25.28 13.85 3.42
C VAL A 178 24.45 12.79 4.16
N ALA A 179 23.63 12.01 3.45
CA ALA A 179 22.78 10.99 4.04
C ALA A 179 23.60 9.78 4.53
N VAL A 180 23.23 9.28 5.71
CA VAL A 180 23.64 7.94 6.18
C VAL A 180 22.47 7.00 5.93
N ILE A 181 22.54 6.25 4.84
CA ILE A 181 21.47 5.32 4.44
C ILE A 181 21.65 4.02 5.20
N SER A 182 20.65 3.66 6.01
CA SER A 182 20.60 2.39 6.72
C SER A 182 19.76 1.38 5.94
N VAL A 183 20.42 0.38 5.37
CA VAL A 183 19.78 -0.67 4.53
C VAL A 183 18.82 -1.57 5.31
N SER A 184 18.97 -1.65 6.64
CA SER A 184 18.11 -2.46 7.51
C SER A 184 16.87 -1.73 8.01
N ASP A 185 16.84 -0.40 7.89
CA ASP A 185 15.79 0.44 8.44
C ASP A 185 14.78 0.85 7.37
N ALA A 186 13.62 1.34 7.83
CA ALA A 186 12.65 1.95 6.94
C ALA A 186 13.26 3.18 6.26
N PRO A 187 12.86 3.49 5.02
CA PRO A 187 13.30 4.71 4.36
C PRO A 187 12.94 5.93 5.20
N ALA A 188 13.83 6.91 5.22
CA ALA A 188 13.56 8.19 5.86
C ALA A 188 12.46 8.95 5.11
N ASP A 189 11.71 9.80 5.80
CA ASP A 189 10.59 10.53 5.20
C ASP A 189 11.00 11.36 3.96
N TRP A 190 12.21 11.91 3.94
CA TRP A 190 12.70 12.65 2.78
C TRP A 190 12.91 11.74 1.55
N GLU A 191 13.33 10.49 1.74
CA GLU A 191 13.53 9.51 0.66
C GLU A 191 12.20 9.21 -0.03
N TRP A 192 11.13 9.08 0.77
CA TRP A 192 9.76 8.95 0.27
C TRP A 192 9.33 10.12 -0.60
N LEU A 193 9.57 11.36 -0.14
CA LEU A 193 9.17 12.55 -0.90
C LEU A 193 9.88 12.64 -2.25
N LEU A 194 11.19 12.37 -2.26
CA LEU A 194 11.98 12.39 -3.49
C LEU A 194 11.54 11.28 -4.44
N ALA A 195 11.28 10.09 -3.93
CA ALA A 195 10.77 8.98 -4.71
C ALA A 195 9.41 9.31 -5.35
N VAL A 196 8.46 9.85 -4.58
CA VAL A 196 7.11 10.17 -5.07
C VAL A 196 7.16 11.28 -6.13
N ARG A 197 7.86 12.39 -5.86
CA ARG A 197 7.88 13.53 -6.78
C ARG A 197 8.78 13.28 -7.99
N GLY A 198 9.89 12.58 -7.78
CA GLY A 198 10.89 12.29 -8.80
C GLY A 198 10.44 11.30 -9.87
N ARG A 199 9.37 10.51 -9.64
CA ARG A 199 8.73 9.68 -10.69
C ARG A 199 8.36 10.47 -11.94
N GLN A 200 8.11 11.78 -11.81
CA GLN A 200 7.75 12.66 -12.92
C GLN A 200 8.97 13.16 -13.73
N CYS A 201 10.19 12.78 -13.33
CA CYS A 201 11.44 13.27 -13.90
C CYS A 201 12.34 12.06 -14.30
N PRO A 202 12.30 11.63 -15.57
CA PRO A 202 13.03 10.45 -16.05
C PRO A 202 14.54 10.47 -15.73
N GLU A 203 15.15 11.64 -15.72
CA GLU A 203 16.57 11.85 -15.43
C GLU A 203 16.97 11.43 -14.01
N LEU A 204 16.02 11.34 -13.07
CA LEU A 204 16.27 10.92 -11.69
C LEU A 204 15.94 9.44 -11.45
N HIS A 205 15.28 8.74 -12.38
CA HIS A 205 14.73 7.40 -12.13
C HIS A 205 15.79 6.40 -11.68
N GLU A 206 16.93 6.33 -12.35
CA GLU A 206 18.03 5.42 -12.00
C GLU A 206 18.53 5.68 -10.57
N ARG A 207 18.74 6.95 -10.22
CA ARG A 207 19.24 7.33 -8.90
C ARG A 207 18.24 7.03 -7.80
N LEU A 208 16.96 7.31 -8.03
CA LEU A 208 15.90 6.99 -7.07
C LEU A 208 15.69 5.48 -6.94
N ALA A 209 15.74 4.72 -8.04
CA ALA A 209 15.66 3.26 -7.99
C ALA A 209 16.82 2.66 -7.18
N ASN A 210 18.04 3.18 -7.34
CA ASN A 210 19.20 2.75 -6.55
C ASN A 210 19.06 3.12 -5.06
N LEU A 211 18.61 4.34 -4.75
CA LEU A 211 18.33 4.78 -3.37
C LEU A 211 17.31 3.85 -2.70
N LEU A 212 16.16 3.61 -3.32
CA LEU A 212 15.13 2.75 -2.75
C LEU A 212 15.54 1.26 -2.74
N GLY A 213 16.32 0.84 -3.73
CA GLY A 213 16.91 -0.49 -3.82
C GLY A 213 17.81 -0.83 -2.62
N ALA A 214 18.42 0.17 -1.99
CA ALA A 214 19.19 -0.03 -0.76
C ALA A 214 18.32 -0.57 0.40
N HIS A 215 17.00 -0.33 0.38
CA HIS A 215 16.06 -0.81 1.40
C HIS A 215 15.43 -2.17 1.08
N LEU A 216 15.93 -2.90 0.08
CA LEU A 216 15.42 -4.24 -0.24
C LEU A 216 15.48 -5.19 0.96
N SER A 217 16.54 -5.15 1.77
CA SER A 217 16.62 -5.96 3.01
C SER A 217 15.54 -5.62 4.03
N TRP A 218 15.06 -4.38 4.06
CA TRP A 218 13.93 -3.97 4.89
C TRP A 218 12.58 -4.43 4.33
N LEU A 219 12.47 -4.56 2.99
CA LEU A 219 11.28 -5.07 2.30
C LEU A 219 11.11 -6.59 2.41
N LEU A 220 12.22 -7.33 2.43
CA LEU A 220 12.22 -8.79 2.35
C LEU A 220 11.68 -9.60 3.55
N PRO A 221 11.66 -9.12 4.82
CA PRO A 221 11.22 -9.95 5.95
C PRO A 221 9.80 -10.48 5.76
N GLU A 222 9.66 -11.81 5.86
CA GLU A 222 8.55 -12.60 5.30
C GLU A 222 7.17 -12.27 5.90
N PHE A 223 7.10 -11.81 7.16
CA PHE A 223 5.86 -11.84 7.92
C PHE A 223 5.06 -10.54 8.01
N ALA A 224 5.56 -9.42 7.45
CA ALA A 224 4.88 -8.13 7.61
C ALA A 224 4.80 -7.34 6.29
N ARG A 225 3.66 -7.46 5.61
CA ARG A 225 3.21 -6.53 4.56
C ARG A 225 2.72 -5.23 5.20
N SER A 226 3.60 -4.53 5.93
CA SER A 226 3.23 -3.21 6.44
C SER A 226 2.92 -2.27 5.27
N MET A 227 1.94 -1.40 5.43
CA MET A 227 1.53 -0.47 4.38
C MET A 227 2.72 0.34 3.81
N PRO A 228 3.68 0.84 4.62
CA PRO A 228 4.87 1.50 4.08
C PRO A 228 5.73 0.59 3.20
N ARG A 229 5.86 -0.72 3.49
CA ARG A 229 6.60 -1.62 2.61
C ARG A 229 5.94 -1.78 1.25
N GLN A 230 4.61 -1.87 1.24
CA GLN A 230 3.84 -2.03 0.01
C GLN A 230 3.95 -0.80 -0.88
N HIS A 231 3.87 0.41 -0.31
CA HIS A 231 4.10 1.64 -1.06
C HIS A 231 5.52 1.73 -1.62
N LEU A 232 6.53 1.31 -0.84
CA LEU A 232 7.91 1.40 -1.28
C LEU A 232 8.16 0.45 -2.44
N ALA A 233 7.68 -0.80 -2.33
CA ALA A 233 7.72 -1.77 -3.42
C ALA A 233 7.00 -1.21 -4.66
N ALA A 234 5.85 -0.57 -4.47
CA ALA A 234 5.07 0.05 -5.55
C ALA A 234 5.63 1.37 -6.10
N ILE A 235 6.67 1.95 -5.52
CA ILE A 235 7.39 3.07 -6.13
C ILE A 235 8.65 2.56 -6.81
N LEU A 236 9.39 1.65 -6.15
CA LEU A 236 10.61 1.07 -6.69
C LEU A 236 10.35 0.36 -8.03
N LEU A 237 9.30 -0.46 -8.11
CA LEU A 237 8.95 -1.14 -9.35
C LEU A 237 8.56 -0.18 -10.47
N ASP A 238 7.99 0.99 -10.14
CA ASP A 238 7.56 1.98 -11.13
C ASP A 238 8.76 2.65 -11.74
N LEU A 239 9.69 3.07 -10.89
CA LEU A 239 10.97 3.60 -11.33
C LEU A 239 11.73 2.58 -12.18
N GLN A 240 11.75 1.29 -11.78
CA GLN A 240 12.39 0.23 -12.56
C GLN A 240 11.71 -0.02 -13.91
N GLN A 241 10.37 -0.01 -13.96
CA GLN A 241 9.62 -0.18 -15.20
C GLN A 241 9.87 0.99 -16.16
N GLN A 242 9.79 2.23 -15.66
CA GLN A 242 10.06 3.44 -16.45
C GLN A 242 11.49 3.44 -16.99
N GLN A 243 12.47 3.01 -16.18
CA GLN A 243 13.86 2.87 -16.62
C GLN A 243 14.01 1.81 -17.71
N ALA A 244 13.33 0.66 -17.59
CA ALA A 244 13.36 -0.39 -18.62
C ALA A 244 12.78 0.12 -19.95
N GLU A 245 11.64 0.83 -19.89
CA GLU A 245 10.99 1.43 -21.05
C GLU A 245 11.87 2.49 -21.73
N ALA A 246 12.52 3.36 -20.94
CA ALA A 246 13.46 4.36 -21.46
C ALA A 246 14.72 3.72 -22.10
N GLY A 247 15.17 2.59 -21.59
CA GLY A 247 16.29 1.81 -22.14
C GLY A 247 15.96 1.05 -23.43
N GLY A 248 14.74 1.18 -23.95
CA GLY A 248 14.29 0.44 -25.13
C GLY A 248 14.10 -1.05 -24.87
N ALA A 249 14.12 -1.50 -23.61
CA ALA A 249 13.59 -2.80 -23.28
C ALA A 249 12.10 -2.75 -23.61
N THR A 250 11.59 -3.78 -24.29
CA THR A 250 10.16 -4.00 -24.36
C THR A 250 9.65 -3.90 -22.92
N SER A 251 8.68 -3.01 -22.68
CA SER A 251 8.08 -2.84 -21.36
C SER A 251 7.91 -4.22 -20.70
N LEU A 252 8.18 -4.31 -19.39
CA LEU A 252 7.77 -5.48 -18.62
C LEU A 252 6.25 -5.75 -18.79
N ASP A 253 5.48 -4.80 -19.34
CA ASP A 253 4.29 -5.08 -20.12
C ASP A 253 4.62 -5.80 -21.43
N SER A 254 4.75 -7.12 -21.34
CA SER A 254 4.07 -7.95 -22.33
C SER A 254 2.57 -7.70 -22.20
N ALA A 255 2.07 -6.60 -22.77
CA ALA A 255 0.64 -6.34 -22.98
C ALA A 255 -0.04 -7.50 -23.75
N THR A 256 0.74 -8.40 -24.35
CA THR A 256 0.29 -9.67 -24.94
C THR A 256 0.01 -10.79 -23.93
N SER A 257 0.50 -10.76 -22.68
CA SER A 257 0.18 -11.74 -21.62
C SER A 257 -0.97 -11.33 -20.70
N MET A 258 -1.43 -10.08 -20.78
CA MET A 258 -2.53 -9.54 -19.96
C MET A 258 -3.93 -9.75 -20.52
N ASN A 259 -4.07 -10.12 -21.80
CA ASN A 259 -5.39 -10.17 -22.45
C ASN A 259 -6.36 -11.20 -21.86
N GLN A 260 -5.92 -12.02 -20.91
CA GLN A 260 -6.74 -13.05 -20.28
C GLN A 260 -6.91 -12.91 -18.77
N TRP A 261 -6.25 -11.94 -18.13
CA TRP A 261 -6.28 -11.79 -16.67
C TRP A 261 -6.61 -10.36 -16.26
N ASP A 262 -7.64 -10.21 -15.41
CA ASP A 262 -8.06 -8.94 -14.85
C ASP A 262 -7.73 -8.87 -13.35
N ALA A 263 -7.04 -7.81 -12.94
CA ALA A 263 -6.76 -7.56 -11.53
C ALA A 263 -8.00 -7.01 -10.81
N VAL A 264 -8.35 -7.62 -9.68
CA VAL A 264 -9.49 -7.24 -8.85
C VAL A 264 -9.05 -7.19 -7.40
N SER A 265 -9.25 -6.03 -6.76
CA SER A 265 -9.01 -5.89 -5.32
C SER A 265 -10.26 -6.04 -4.49
N ARG A 266 -10.17 -6.82 -3.41
CA ARG A 266 -11.17 -6.82 -2.35
C ARG A 266 -10.79 -5.82 -1.28
N MET A 267 -10.97 -4.55 -1.62
CA MET A 267 -10.79 -3.45 -0.69
C MET A 267 -11.87 -3.47 0.40
N THR A 268 -11.47 -3.27 1.65
CA THR A 268 -12.37 -3.09 2.80
C THR A 268 -12.30 -1.64 3.29
N ALA A 269 -13.26 -1.21 4.11
CA ALA A 269 -13.19 0.11 4.74
C ALA A 269 -11.90 0.28 5.57
N ALA A 270 -11.42 -0.80 6.21
CA ALA A 270 -10.20 -0.79 6.99
C ALA A 270 -8.95 -0.59 6.10
N THR A 271 -8.83 -1.34 5.02
CA THR A 271 -7.65 -1.25 4.12
C THR A 271 -7.61 0.08 3.38
N ARG A 272 -8.77 0.60 2.99
CA ARG A 272 -8.92 1.96 2.44
C ARG A 272 -8.52 3.03 3.43
N GLY A 273 -9.03 2.94 4.67
CA GLY A 273 -8.72 3.90 5.73
C GLY A 273 -7.24 3.90 6.14
N ARG A 274 -6.53 2.80 5.95
CA ARG A 274 -5.06 2.71 6.13
C ARG A 274 -4.25 3.30 4.98
N GLY A 275 -4.87 3.65 3.86
CA GLY A 275 -4.17 4.14 2.67
C GLY A 275 -3.34 3.07 1.98
N GLU A 276 -3.75 1.79 2.02
CA GLU A 276 -3.03 0.73 1.28
C GLU A 276 -2.98 1.05 -0.23
N PRO A 277 -1.84 0.83 -0.91
CA PRO A 277 -1.72 1.12 -2.33
C PRO A 277 -2.66 0.26 -3.17
N ASN A 278 -2.93 0.72 -4.39
CA ASN A 278 -3.59 -0.09 -5.40
C ASN A 278 -2.84 -1.40 -5.63
N PRO A 279 -3.58 -2.49 -5.98
CA PRO A 279 -2.96 -3.77 -6.26
C PRO A 279 -1.94 -3.61 -7.38
N TRP A 280 -0.76 -4.19 -7.19
CA TRP A 280 0.20 -4.25 -8.27
C TRP A 280 0.81 -5.63 -8.42
N TRP A 281 0.75 -6.12 -9.66
CA TRP A 281 1.22 -7.41 -10.08
C TRP A 281 2.40 -7.25 -11.03
N LEU A 282 3.52 -7.87 -10.68
CA LEU A 282 4.69 -7.96 -11.54
C LEU A 282 4.59 -9.24 -12.38
N TRP A 283 4.52 -9.05 -13.69
CA TRP A 283 4.44 -10.14 -14.66
C TRP A 283 5.82 -10.50 -15.18
N LYS A 284 6.09 -11.79 -15.27
CA LYS A 284 7.28 -12.36 -15.91
C LYS A 284 6.85 -13.56 -16.75
N PRO A 285 7.62 -13.96 -17.78
CA PRO A 285 7.33 -15.19 -18.50
C PRO A 285 7.16 -16.39 -17.55
N GLY A 286 5.96 -16.96 -17.50
CA GLY A 286 5.63 -18.12 -16.67
C GLY A 286 5.37 -17.83 -15.18
N SER A 287 5.40 -16.57 -14.72
CA SER A 287 5.08 -16.26 -13.31
C SER A 287 4.46 -14.87 -13.13
N VAL A 288 3.73 -14.72 -12.03
CA VAL A 288 3.17 -13.44 -11.60
C VAL A 288 3.37 -13.28 -10.11
N SER A 289 3.71 -12.08 -9.65
CA SER A 289 3.96 -11.77 -8.24
C SER A 289 3.13 -10.57 -7.81
N SER A 290 2.38 -10.71 -6.71
CA SER A 290 1.72 -9.56 -6.06
C SER A 290 2.74 -8.79 -5.25
N MET A 291 2.90 -7.51 -5.56
CA MET A 291 3.93 -6.63 -4.98
C MET A 291 3.34 -5.62 -4.01
N ALA A 292 2.10 -5.21 -4.26
CA ALA A 292 1.31 -4.31 -3.42
C ALA A 292 -0.14 -4.78 -3.45
N SER A 293 -0.84 -4.74 -2.32
CA SER A 293 -2.18 -5.31 -2.24
C SER A 293 -3.07 -4.76 -1.13
N HIS A 294 -4.38 -4.93 -1.27
CA HIS A 294 -5.35 -4.70 -0.20
C HIS A 294 -5.54 -5.91 0.72
N ASN A 295 -4.46 -6.64 1.01
CA ASN A 295 -4.42 -8.00 1.55
C ASN A 295 -5.07 -9.03 0.63
N GLU A 296 -6.33 -8.84 0.23
CA GLU A 296 -7.12 -9.80 -0.52
C GLU A 296 -7.29 -9.37 -1.98
N ASP A 297 -6.32 -9.69 -2.82
CA ASP A 297 -6.35 -9.32 -4.23
C ASP A 297 -6.34 -10.53 -5.15
N TYR A 298 -6.96 -10.37 -6.32
CA TYR A 298 -7.28 -11.46 -7.23
C TYR A 298 -6.82 -11.11 -8.64
N LEU A 299 -6.34 -12.11 -9.37
CA LEU A 299 -6.23 -12.10 -10.82
C LEU A 299 -7.31 -13.03 -11.35
N TYR A 300 -8.34 -12.48 -12.00
CA TYR A 300 -9.43 -13.25 -12.59
C TYR A 300 -9.10 -13.60 -14.03
N PHE A 301 -9.27 -14.87 -14.39
CA PHE A 301 -9.25 -15.27 -15.78
C PHE A 301 -10.52 -14.73 -16.45
N ASN A 302 -10.37 -13.91 -17.49
CA ASN A 302 -11.47 -13.13 -18.06
C ASN A 302 -12.44 -13.94 -18.93
N THR A 303 -12.21 -15.24 -19.04
CA THR A 303 -13.11 -16.17 -19.72
C THR A 303 -13.74 -17.11 -18.70
N PRO A 304 -15.08 -17.13 -18.55
CA PRO A 304 -15.74 -18.04 -17.61
C PRO A 304 -15.56 -19.49 -18.07
N LEU A 305 -15.20 -20.38 -17.14
CA LEU A 305 -14.99 -21.79 -17.39
C LEU A 305 -16.22 -22.60 -16.95
N ARG A 306 -16.75 -23.42 -17.86
CA ARG A 306 -17.90 -24.31 -17.61
C ARG A 306 -17.63 -25.69 -18.18
N GLY A 307 -18.29 -26.70 -17.62
CA GLY A 307 -18.11 -28.09 -18.01
C GLY A 307 -16.87 -28.71 -17.38
N ASP A 308 -16.28 -29.67 -18.07
CA ASP A 308 -15.10 -30.39 -17.59
C ASP A 308 -13.82 -29.64 -17.96
N TYR A 309 -12.99 -29.33 -16.96
CA TYR A 309 -11.69 -28.68 -17.16
C TYR A 309 -10.73 -28.99 -16.02
N GLU A 310 -9.47 -28.62 -16.23
CA GLU A 310 -8.38 -28.83 -15.28
C GLU A 310 -7.46 -27.61 -15.29
N VAL A 311 -7.04 -27.19 -14.11
CA VAL A 311 -6.12 -26.06 -13.92
C VAL A 311 -5.01 -26.49 -12.99
N GLU A 312 -3.78 -26.16 -13.37
CA GLU A 312 -2.57 -26.42 -12.60
C GLU A 312 -1.71 -25.16 -12.53
N CYS A 313 -1.12 -24.90 -11.37
CA CYS A 313 -0.12 -23.86 -11.18
C CYS A 313 0.75 -24.14 -9.96
N ASP A 314 1.91 -23.52 -9.90
CA ASP A 314 2.70 -23.47 -8.67
C ASP A 314 2.39 -22.15 -7.96
N VAL A 315 2.04 -22.25 -6.67
CA VAL A 315 1.78 -21.09 -5.82
C VAL A 315 2.84 -21.03 -4.72
N SER A 316 3.24 -19.81 -4.36
CA SER A 316 4.04 -19.60 -3.15
C SER A 316 3.23 -20.03 -1.94
N GLY A 317 3.83 -20.81 -1.05
CA GLY A 317 3.19 -21.25 0.18
C GLY A 317 3.95 -20.82 1.41
N PHE A 318 3.16 -20.55 2.46
CA PHE A 318 3.56 -20.20 3.80
C PHE A 318 4.29 -18.86 3.90
N ASN A 319 4.62 -18.49 5.13
CA ASN A 319 5.38 -17.29 5.48
C ASN A 319 4.75 -15.97 4.96
N GLY A 320 3.41 -15.86 4.94
CA GLY A 320 2.73 -14.61 4.59
C GLY A 320 2.83 -14.24 3.10
N ARG A 321 3.14 -15.21 2.24
CA ARG A 321 3.18 -15.07 0.78
C ARG A 321 2.23 -16.05 0.11
N ASP A 322 1.12 -16.38 0.76
CA ASP A 322 0.24 -17.46 0.33
C ASP A 322 -0.53 -17.07 -0.94
N GLY A 323 -0.23 -17.79 -2.03
CA GLY A 323 -1.02 -17.78 -3.26
C GLY A 323 -2.06 -18.89 -3.26
N HIS A 324 -3.25 -18.62 -3.78
CA HIS A 324 -4.32 -19.63 -3.85
C HIS A 324 -5.01 -19.64 -5.20
N LEU A 325 -5.32 -20.83 -5.70
CA LEU A 325 -6.22 -20.99 -6.84
C LEU A 325 -7.67 -20.96 -6.35
N MET A 326 -8.51 -20.17 -7.01
CA MET A 326 -9.94 -20.10 -6.78
C MET A 326 -10.69 -20.69 -7.98
N VAL A 327 -11.46 -21.73 -7.75
CA VAL A 327 -12.27 -22.45 -8.75
C VAL A 327 -13.67 -22.65 -8.19
N ALA A 328 -14.70 -22.47 -9.01
CA ALA A 328 -16.10 -22.59 -8.57
C ALA A 328 -16.44 -21.68 -7.36
N GLY A 329 -15.80 -20.49 -7.29
CA GLY A 329 -15.99 -19.51 -6.22
C GLY A 329 -15.33 -19.88 -4.88
N ARG A 330 -14.50 -20.93 -4.87
CA ARG A 330 -13.80 -21.41 -3.68
C ARG A 330 -12.30 -21.52 -3.90
N TRP A 331 -11.54 -21.12 -2.89
CA TRP A 331 -10.11 -21.40 -2.82
C TRP A 331 -9.84 -22.37 -1.67
N VAL A 332 -8.83 -23.22 -1.84
CA VAL A 332 -8.36 -24.17 -0.82
C VAL A 332 -6.91 -23.85 -0.49
N SER A 333 -6.51 -23.88 0.78
CA SER A 333 -5.16 -23.54 1.21
C SER A 333 -4.65 -24.49 2.27
N ALA A 334 -3.48 -25.07 2.05
CA ALA A 334 -2.75 -25.73 3.13
C ALA A 334 -2.22 -24.67 4.11
N LEU A 335 -2.28 -24.96 5.41
CA LEU A 335 -1.74 -24.06 6.43
C LEU A 335 -0.31 -24.43 6.84
N SER A 336 0.41 -23.44 7.36
CA SER A 336 1.83 -23.58 7.76
C SER A 336 2.07 -24.59 8.88
N ASN A 337 1.02 -25.02 9.58
CA ASN A 337 1.12 -26.10 10.55
C ASN A 337 1.14 -27.50 9.89
N HIS A 338 0.87 -27.58 8.58
CA HIS A 338 0.77 -28.80 7.79
C HIS A 338 -0.28 -29.83 8.25
N THR A 339 -1.02 -29.54 9.33
CA THR A 339 -2.04 -30.43 9.90
C THR A 339 -3.45 -29.99 9.54
N ASP A 340 -3.61 -28.85 8.90
CA ASP A 340 -4.91 -28.28 8.57
C ASP A 340 -4.89 -27.65 7.18
N PHE A 341 -6.08 -27.49 6.62
CA PHE A 341 -6.32 -26.67 5.44
C PHE A 341 -7.55 -25.79 5.64
N ASP A 342 -7.54 -24.62 5.00
CA ASP A 342 -8.68 -23.71 4.96
C ASP A 342 -9.36 -23.80 3.58
N ILE A 343 -10.69 -23.79 3.58
CA ILE A 343 -11.51 -23.50 2.40
C ILE A 343 -12.09 -22.11 2.58
N GLY A 344 -11.95 -21.26 1.58
CA GLY A 344 -12.60 -19.96 1.59
C GLY A 344 -13.26 -19.57 0.28
N THR A 345 -13.81 -18.36 0.28
CA THR A 345 -14.52 -17.75 -0.84
C THR A 345 -13.94 -16.37 -1.15
N PHE A 346 -14.40 -15.72 -2.21
CA PHE A 346 -14.08 -14.32 -2.47
C PHE A 346 -14.37 -13.41 -1.24
N ALA A 347 -15.42 -13.71 -0.47
CA ALA A 347 -15.76 -12.97 0.75
C ALA A 347 -14.80 -13.24 1.93
N GLY A 348 -13.75 -14.03 1.76
CA GLY A 348 -12.72 -14.33 2.77
C GLY A 348 -13.24 -15.08 3.99
N ARG A 349 -14.46 -15.62 3.92
CA ARG A 349 -14.96 -16.53 4.93
C ARG A 349 -14.18 -17.83 4.79
N THR A 350 -13.53 -18.26 5.87
CA THR A 350 -12.74 -19.48 5.90
C THR A 350 -13.39 -20.51 6.80
N THR A 351 -13.30 -21.78 6.41
CA THR A 351 -13.59 -22.93 7.27
C THR A 351 -12.36 -23.81 7.27
N ARG A 352 -11.93 -24.21 8.48
CA ARG A 352 -10.74 -25.02 8.69
C ARG A 352 -11.09 -26.48 8.83
N PHE A 353 -10.28 -27.33 8.22
CA PHE A 353 -10.43 -28.78 8.24
C PHE A 353 -9.10 -29.45 8.60
N PRO A 354 -9.12 -30.52 9.41
CA PRO A 354 -7.91 -31.26 9.74
C PRO A 354 -7.43 -32.10 8.56
N LEU A 355 -6.11 -32.30 8.48
CA LEU A 355 -5.43 -33.21 7.58
C LEU A 355 -4.81 -34.36 8.38
N ASP A 356 -5.26 -35.57 8.10
CA ASP A 356 -4.66 -36.80 8.62
C ASP A 356 -4.35 -37.75 7.44
N PRO A 357 -3.07 -38.09 7.19
CA PRO A 357 -1.86 -37.64 7.90
C PRO A 357 -1.55 -36.14 7.69
N PRO A 358 -0.57 -35.52 8.36
CA PRO A 358 -0.11 -34.17 8.00
C PRO A 358 0.44 -34.10 6.57
N LEU A 359 0.46 -32.92 5.96
CA LEU A 359 1.18 -32.68 4.70
C LEU A 359 2.68 -32.88 4.91
N THR A 360 3.36 -33.40 3.88
CA THR A 360 4.82 -33.31 3.84
C THR A 360 5.21 -31.84 3.90
N ILE A 361 6.22 -31.52 4.71
CA ILE A 361 6.75 -30.15 4.79
C ILE A 361 7.19 -29.75 3.39
N THR A 362 6.49 -28.79 2.82
CA THR A 362 6.81 -28.23 1.51
C THR A 362 7.63 -26.97 1.68
N ARG A 363 8.46 -26.68 0.68
CA ARG A 363 9.32 -25.49 0.67
C ARG A 363 8.50 -24.28 0.17
N GLU A 364 9.17 -23.32 -0.44
CA GLU A 364 8.60 -22.07 -0.96
C GLU A 364 7.43 -22.26 -1.94
N TRP A 365 7.42 -23.34 -2.72
CA TRP A 365 6.45 -23.58 -3.79
C TRP A 365 5.61 -24.82 -3.53
N ASN A 366 4.33 -24.72 -3.89
CA ASN A 366 3.39 -25.83 -3.86
C ASN A 366 2.69 -25.99 -5.19
N HIS A 367 2.69 -27.22 -5.69
CA HIS A 367 2.00 -27.58 -6.90
C HIS A 367 0.50 -27.74 -6.61
N TYR A 368 -0.29 -26.85 -7.19
CA TYR A 368 -1.73 -26.76 -7.04
C TYR A 368 -2.40 -27.33 -8.28
N ARG A 369 -3.35 -28.24 -8.08
CA ARG A 369 -4.16 -28.81 -9.17
C ARG A 369 -5.62 -28.82 -8.78
N THR A 370 -6.49 -28.34 -9.64
CA THR A 370 -7.94 -28.48 -9.48
C THR A 370 -8.56 -29.02 -10.75
N VAL A 371 -9.37 -30.07 -10.62
CA VAL A 371 -10.08 -30.73 -11.71
C VAL A 371 -11.57 -30.57 -11.46
N VAL A 372 -12.28 -30.11 -12.48
CA VAL A 372 -13.74 -30.08 -12.55
C VAL A 372 -14.17 -31.13 -13.55
N ARG A 373 -14.86 -32.18 -13.07
CA ARG A 373 -15.33 -33.30 -13.89
C ARG A 373 -16.69 -33.77 -13.42
N ASN A 374 -17.66 -33.92 -14.31
CA ASN A 374 -18.99 -34.46 -14.01
C ASN A 374 -19.65 -33.77 -12.79
N GLY A 375 -19.55 -32.44 -12.72
CA GLY A 375 -20.11 -31.66 -11.61
C GLY A 375 -19.38 -31.82 -10.26
N THR A 376 -18.18 -32.41 -10.24
CA THR A 376 -17.34 -32.51 -9.04
C THR A 376 -16.10 -31.64 -9.21
N VAL A 377 -15.81 -30.78 -8.22
CA VAL A 377 -14.54 -30.08 -8.09
C VAL A 377 -13.68 -30.85 -7.11
N THR A 378 -12.46 -31.16 -7.55
CA THR A 378 -11.49 -31.87 -6.74
C THR A 378 -10.19 -31.09 -6.75
N THR A 379 -9.60 -30.85 -5.58
CA THR A 379 -8.38 -30.05 -5.44
C THR A 379 -7.29 -30.86 -4.75
N TRP A 380 -6.12 -30.85 -5.38
CA TRP A 380 -4.91 -31.50 -4.90
C TRP A 380 -3.81 -30.48 -4.64
N PHE A 381 -2.93 -30.85 -3.73
CA PHE A 381 -1.77 -30.07 -3.35
C PHE A 381 -0.58 -31.03 -3.25
N ASN A 382 0.44 -30.81 -4.09
CA ASN A 382 1.59 -31.71 -4.27
C ASN A 382 1.17 -33.18 -4.47
N GLY A 383 0.14 -33.41 -5.29
CA GLY A 383 -0.42 -34.72 -5.59
C GLY A 383 -1.34 -35.31 -4.51
N ARG A 384 -1.47 -34.68 -3.33
CA ARG A 384 -2.38 -35.13 -2.29
C ARG A 384 -3.75 -34.47 -2.42
N LEU A 385 -4.81 -35.26 -2.39
CA LEU A 385 -6.18 -34.78 -2.34
C LEU A 385 -6.42 -34.00 -1.03
N LEU A 386 -6.84 -32.73 -1.14
CA LEU A 386 -7.23 -31.92 0.01
C LEU A 386 -8.74 -31.75 0.10
N HIS A 387 -9.39 -31.46 -1.03
CA HIS A 387 -10.80 -31.10 -1.06
C HIS A 387 -11.51 -31.76 -2.24
N GLN A 388 -12.75 -32.18 -2.01
CA GLN A 388 -13.64 -32.67 -3.05
C GLN A 388 -15.07 -32.26 -2.73
N GLU A 389 -15.77 -31.72 -3.72
CA GLU A 389 -17.14 -31.26 -3.55
C GLU A 389 -17.96 -31.35 -4.83
N GLN A 390 -19.26 -31.65 -4.69
CA GLN A 390 -20.22 -31.51 -5.78
C GLN A 390 -20.58 -30.04 -6.00
N ILE A 391 -20.52 -29.59 -7.24
CA ILE A 391 -20.91 -28.24 -7.65
C ILE A 391 -22.19 -28.27 -8.49
N THR A 392 -22.98 -27.21 -8.36
CA THR A 392 -24.22 -27.04 -9.13
C THR A 392 -23.97 -26.25 -10.40
N SER A 393 -24.94 -26.22 -11.32
CA SER A 393 -24.91 -25.37 -12.52
C SER A 393 -24.81 -23.88 -12.23
N ASP A 394 -25.14 -23.47 -11.00
CA ASP A 394 -25.14 -22.08 -10.54
C ASP A 394 -23.83 -21.70 -9.83
N SER A 395 -22.86 -22.63 -9.77
CA SER A 395 -21.55 -22.36 -9.19
C SER A 395 -20.81 -21.30 -10.00
N ASP A 396 -20.01 -20.50 -9.31
CA ASP A 396 -19.28 -19.38 -9.90
C ASP A 396 -18.36 -19.89 -11.04
N PRO A 397 -18.52 -19.43 -12.29
CA PRO A 397 -17.76 -19.95 -13.42
C PRO A 397 -16.35 -19.35 -13.52
N TRP A 398 -15.96 -18.46 -12.62
CA TRP A 398 -14.71 -17.73 -12.70
C TRP A 398 -13.55 -18.50 -12.07
N LEU A 399 -12.42 -18.48 -12.78
CA LEU A 399 -11.12 -18.89 -12.28
C LEU A 399 -10.39 -17.65 -11.77
N ALA A 400 -9.75 -17.73 -10.60
CA ALA A 400 -8.89 -16.65 -10.14
C ALA A 400 -7.66 -17.15 -9.37
N ILE A 401 -6.63 -16.32 -9.31
CA ILE A 401 -5.48 -16.48 -8.40
C ILE A 401 -5.61 -15.42 -7.32
N ARG A 402 -5.68 -15.84 -6.06
CA ARG A 402 -5.74 -14.97 -4.88
C ARG A 402 -4.34 -14.78 -4.30
N SER A 403 -3.93 -13.54 -4.11
CA SER A 403 -2.82 -13.15 -3.23
C SER A 403 -3.39 -12.78 -1.86
N ASN A 404 -2.75 -13.28 -0.80
CA ASN A 404 -2.94 -12.84 0.59
C ASN A 404 -1.67 -12.14 1.10
#